data_AF-A0A5N5T814-F1
#
_entry.id   AF-A0A5N5T814-F1
#
_cell.length_a   1.000
_cell.length_b   1.000
_cell.length_c   1.000
_cell.angle_alpha   90.00
_cell.angle_beta   90.00
_cell.angle_gamma   90.00
#
_symmetry.space_group_name_H-M   'P 1'
#
loop_
_entity.id
_entity.type
_entity.pdbx_description
1 polymer ?
#
loop_
_entity_poly.entity_id
_entity_poly.type
_entity_poly.pdbx_seq_one_letter_code
_entity_poly.pdbx_strand_id
1 'polypeptide(L)'
;MSVSGSINLPKGDPEVKNGINMWTAGIFLVAEMAGAGFLALPSAIASTGWIGIPMMFIFCFSLAYAGERLGQCWIILEERWPEYKKSTRQPYMEIAQRSYGEVGRKIILFSVLVTLIGTSIVYIILIAQFLNAFFEDFSICFFTTVISLALIPFTWLGTPKDFWYNICYNSEGANASKMIF
;
A
#
# COMPACT_ATOMS: atom_id res chain seq x y z
N MET A 1 7.13 -16.02 -18.94
CA MET A 1 6.39 -15.58 -20.14
C MET A 1 6.64 -14.10 -20.30
N SER A 2 7.45 -13.73 -21.30
CA SER A 2 7.78 -12.34 -21.60
C SER A 2 6.64 -11.75 -22.41
N VAL A 3 5.91 -10.79 -21.84
CA VAL A 3 4.90 -10.02 -22.59
C VAL A 3 5.64 -8.95 -23.38
N SER A 4 6.14 -9.34 -24.55
CA SER A 4 6.49 -8.40 -25.62
C SER A 4 5.19 -7.99 -26.30
N GLY A 5 4.58 -6.92 -25.81
CA GLY A 5 3.43 -6.25 -26.40
C GLY A 5 3.79 -4.79 -26.64
N SER A 6 3.99 -4.43 -27.90
CA SER A 6 4.23 -3.07 -28.37
C SER A 6 3.00 -2.18 -28.13
N ILE A 7 2.93 -1.59 -26.93
CA ILE A 7 2.00 -0.53 -26.59
C ILE A 7 2.45 0.75 -27.32
N ASN A 8 1.69 1.14 -28.35
CA ASN A 8 1.80 2.44 -28.99
C ASN A 8 1.11 3.47 -28.09
N LEU A 9 1.87 4.11 -27.20
CA LEU A 9 1.38 5.21 -26.36
C LEU A 9 1.06 6.44 -27.22
N PRO A 10 -0.19 6.95 -27.23
CA PRO A 10 -0.47 8.25 -27.81
C PRO A 10 0.25 9.34 -27.01
N LYS A 11 1.09 10.09 -27.73
CA LYS A 11 1.84 11.26 -27.27
C LYS A 11 0.88 12.32 -26.72
N GLY A 12 1.03 12.68 -25.44
CA GLY A 12 0.22 13.69 -24.80
C GLY A 12 0.76 14.11 -23.45
N ASP A 13 1.78 14.96 -23.47
CA ASP A 13 2.10 15.86 -22.34
C ASP A 13 1.42 17.21 -22.63
N PRO A 14 0.84 17.87 -21.61
CA PRO A 14 1.69 18.67 -20.72
C PRO A 14 1.39 18.48 -19.21
N GLU A 15 2.48 18.35 -18.46
CA GLU A 15 2.66 18.74 -17.05
C GLU A 15 1.92 17.96 -15.96
N VAL A 16 2.32 16.70 -15.74
CA VAL A 16 2.17 16.05 -14.42
C VAL A 16 3.19 16.68 -13.47
N LYS A 17 2.79 17.77 -12.78
CA LYS A 17 3.53 18.27 -11.62
C LYS A 17 3.57 17.17 -10.55
N ASN A 18 4.72 16.51 -10.44
CA ASN A 18 5.19 15.67 -9.34
C ASN A 18 4.44 14.34 -9.09
N GLY A 19 4.44 13.45 -10.09
CA GLY A 19 4.27 12.01 -9.83
C GLY A 19 5.54 11.39 -9.23
N ILE A 20 5.40 10.45 -8.28
CA ILE A 20 6.55 9.70 -7.73
C ILE A 20 7.16 8.85 -8.85
N ASN A 21 8.49 8.88 -8.98
CA ASN A 21 9.22 8.09 -9.96
C ASN A 21 8.90 6.58 -9.80
N MET A 22 8.72 5.86 -10.91
CA MET A 22 8.35 4.43 -10.93
C MET A 22 9.31 3.58 -10.09
N TRP A 23 10.60 3.94 -10.09
CA TRP A 23 11.61 3.30 -9.24
C TRP A 23 11.32 3.45 -7.74
N THR A 24 11.01 4.66 -7.30
CA THR A 24 10.68 4.94 -5.89
C THR A 24 9.39 4.25 -5.48
N ALA A 25 8.37 4.25 -6.35
CA ALA A 25 7.13 3.52 -6.12
C ALA A 25 7.36 2.01 -5.99
N GLY A 26 8.22 1.44 -6.84
CA GLY A 26 8.62 0.03 -6.76
C GLY A 26 9.29 -0.31 -5.43
N ILE A 27 10.22 0.52 -4.96
CA ILE A 27 10.88 0.33 -3.66
C ILE A 27 9.87 0.36 -2.51
N PHE A 28 8.93 1.31 -2.51
CA PHE A 28 7.89 1.39 -1.49
C PHE A 28 7.00 0.15 -1.47
N LEU A 29 6.63 -0.38 -2.65
CA LEU A 29 5.85 -1.61 -2.73
C LEU A 29 6.61 -2.81 -2.18
N VAL A 30 7.89 -2.97 -2.53
CA VAL A 30 8.72 -4.06 -2.01
C VAL A 30 8.93 -3.93 -0.49
N ALA A 31 9.11 -2.72 0.02
CA ALA A 31 9.28 -2.45 1.44
C ALA A 31 8.03 -2.84 2.25
N GLU A 32 6.83 -2.51 1.75
CA GLU A 32 5.58 -2.91 2.40
C GLU A 32 5.38 -4.44 2.39
N MET A 33 5.78 -5.12 1.30
CA MET A 33 5.67 -6.58 1.21
C MET A 33 6.69 -7.32 2.11
N ALA A 34 7.83 -6.70 2.42
CA ALA A 34 8.85 -7.26 3.31
C ALA A 34 8.44 -7.26 4.81
N GLY A 35 7.21 -6.87 5.14
CA GLY A 35 6.69 -6.77 6.50
C GLY A 35 6.42 -8.10 7.22
N ALA A 36 5.54 -8.03 8.22
CA ALA A 36 5.25 -9.12 9.16
C ALA A 36 4.90 -10.47 8.49
N GLY A 37 4.23 -10.43 7.32
CA GLY A 37 3.87 -11.63 6.57
C GLY A 37 5.08 -12.41 6.04
N PHE A 38 6.14 -11.72 5.62
CA PHE A 38 7.36 -12.37 5.13
C PHE A 38 8.16 -13.01 6.28
N LEU A 39 8.14 -12.42 7.48
CA LEU A 39 8.83 -12.97 8.66
C LEU A 39 8.20 -14.28 9.16
N ALA A 40 6.88 -14.43 9.04
CA ALA A 40 6.17 -15.65 9.46
C ALA A 40 6.27 -16.80 8.44
N LEU A 41 6.57 -16.47 7.18
CA LEU A 41 6.55 -17.41 6.05
C LEU A 41 7.60 -18.55 6.19
N PRO A 42 8.87 -18.30 6.58
CA PRO A 42 9.85 -19.37 6.79
C PRO A 42 9.42 -20.39 7.86
N SER A 43 8.84 -19.90 8.97
CA SER A 43 8.34 -20.78 10.03
C SER A 43 7.19 -21.66 9.52
N ALA A 44 6.27 -21.08 8.74
CA ALA A 44 5.17 -21.84 8.15
C ALA A 44 5.65 -22.90 7.14
N ILE A 45 6.65 -22.57 6.31
CA ILE A 45 7.25 -23.54 5.38
C ILE A 45 7.96 -24.66 6.13
N ALA A 46 8.70 -24.34 7.21
CA ALA A 46 9.38 -25.34 8.04
C ALA A 46 8.38 -26.34 8.64
N SER A 47 7.20 -25.88 9.08
CA SER A 47 6.14 -26.75 9.60
C SER A 47 5.39 -27.55 8.52
N THR A 48 5.37 -27.07 7.28
CA THR A 48 4.65 -27.69 6.15
C THR A 48 5.48 -28.79 5.45
N GLY A 49 6.79 -28.87 5.74
CA GLY A 49 7.70 -29.84 5.12
C GLY A 49 7.97 -29.54 3.64
N TRP A 50 8.45 -30.54 2.88
CA TRP A 50 8.85 -30.34 1.47
C TRP A 50 7.71 -29.87 0.55
N ILE A 51 6.44 -30.06 0.94
CA ILE A 51 5.28 -29.59 0.17
C ILE A 51 5.12 -28.05 0.23
N GLY A 52 5.79 -27.36 1.16
CA GLY A 52 5.71 -25.90 1.30
C GLY A 52 6.34 -25.14 0.12
N ILE A 53 7.38 -25.70 -0.49
CA ILE A 53 8.11 -25.08 -1.61
C ILE A 53 7.21 -24.89 -2.85
N PRO A 54 6.53 -25.93 -3.39
CA PRO A 54 5.65 -25.74 -4.54
C PRO A 54 4.44 -24.83 -4.22
N MET A 55 3.91 -24.87 -2.99
CA MET A 55 2.84 -23.96 -2.58
C MET A 55 3.29 -22.49 -2.62
N MET A 56 4.53 -22.18 -2.20
CA MET A 56 5.08 -20.82 -2.25
C MET A 56 5.09 -20.26 -3.68
N PHE A 57 5.47 -21.08 -4.67
CA PHE A 57 5.46 -20.67 -6.08
C PHE A 57 4.04 -20.40 -6.60
N ILE A 58 3.06 -21.21 -6.22
CA ILE A 58 1.65 -21.03 -6.60
C ILE A 58 1.11 -19.72 -6.03
N PHE A 59 1.38 -19.41 -4.76
CA PHE A 59 0.96 -18.15 -4.14
C PHE A 59 1.63 -16.95 -4.79
N CYS A 60 2.94 -17.03 -5.05
CA CYS A 60 3.68 -15.97 -5.73
C CYS A 60 3.10 -15.68 -7.13
N PHE A 61 2.85 -16.72 -7.93
CA PHE A 61 2.23 -16.58 -9.25
C PHE A 61 0.82 -15.99 -9.16
N SER A 62 0.02 -16.41 -8.18
CA SER A 62 -1.34 -15.91 -7.99
C SER A 62 -1.37 -14.42 -7.62
N LEU A 63 -0.45 -13.98 -6.75
CA LEU A 63 -0.31 -12.57 -6.38
C LEU A 63 0.20 -11.71 -7.55
N ALA A 64 1.19 -12.21 -8.29
CA ALA A 64 1.69 -11.54 -9.48
C ALA A 64 0.59 -11.37 -10.53
N TYR A 65 -0.20 -12.43 -10.76
CA TYR A 65 -1.33 -12.39 -11.68
C TYR A 65 -2.41 -11.38 -11.24
N ALA A 66 -2.78 -11.37 -9.95
CA ALA A 66 -3.75 -10.41 -9.43
C ALA A 66 -3.26 -8.95 -9.59
N GLY A 67 -1.99 -8.69 -9.28
CA GLY A 67 -1.37 -7.37 -9.44
C GLY A 67 -1.33 -6.90 -10.89
N GLU A 68 -0.97 -7.78 -11.82
CA GLU A 68 -0.97 -7.48 -13.25
C GLU A 68 -2.38 -7.14 -13.75
N ARG A 69 -3.39 -7.94 -13.39
CA ARG A 69 -4.78 -7.67 -13.79
C ARG A 69 -5.29 -6.33 -13.26
N LEU A 70 -4.97 -5.98 -12.02
CA LEU A 70 -5.34 -4.68 -11.45
C LEU A 70 -4.68 -3.52 -12.20
N GLY A 71 -3.39 -3.66 -12.55
CA GLY A 71 -2.67 -2.67 -13.37
C GLY A 71 -3.28 -2.51 -14.76
N GLN A 72 -3.63 -3.60 -15.42
CA GLN A 72 -4.28 -3.57 -16.74
C GLN A 72 -5.67 -2.91 -16.68
N CYS A 73 -6.46 -3.20 -15.65
CA CYS A 73 -7.75 -2.53 -15.44
C CYS A 73 -7.59 -1.01 -15.29
N TRP A 74 -6.53 -0.55 -14.62
CA TRP A 74 -6.23 0.87 -14.51
C TRP A 74 -5.89 1.51 -15.86
N ILE A 75 -5.02 0.87 -16.65
CA ILE A 75 -4.64 1.37 -17.98
C ILE A 75 -5.87 1.50 -18.89
N ILE A 76 -6.73 0.48 -18.93
CA ILE A 76 -7.97 0.51 -19.72
C ILE A 76 -8.89 1.65 -19.28
N LEU A 77 -8.98 1.92 -17.98
CA LEU A 77 -9.78 3.01 -17.43
C LEU A 77 -9.23 4.38 -17.87
N GLU A 78 -7.92 4.55 -17.81
CA GLU A 78 -7.23 5.79 -18.20
C GLU A 78 -7.32 6.08 -19.71
N GLU A 79 -7.29 5.04 -20.54
CA GLU A 79 -7.48 5.17 -21.99
C GLU A 79 -8.91 5.54 -22.38
N ARG A 80 -9.91 5.01 -21.66
CA ARG A 80 -11.32 5.16 -22.01
C ARG A 80 -11.92 6.49 -21.55
N TRP A 81 -11.45 7.03 -20.42
CA TRP A 81 -11.99 8.24 -19.82
C TRP A 81 -10.87 9.26 -19.52
N PRO A 82 -10.78 10.37 -20.29
CA PRO A 82 -9.72 11.37 -20.10
C PRO A 82 -9.80 12.12 -18.76
N GLU A 83 -10.92 12.00 -18.03
CA GLU A 83 -11.11 12.54 -16.68
C GLU A 83 -10.13 11.93 -15.67
N TYR A 84 -9.74 10.65 -15.86
CA TYR A 84 -8.83 9.91 -14.97
C TYR A 84 -7.36 10.02 -15.35
N LYS A 85 -7.00 10.78 -16.41
CA LYS A 85 -5.59 11.10 -16.72
C LYS A 85 -4.93 12.00 -15.66
N LYS A 86 -5.73 12.60 -14.77
CA LYS A 86 -5.20 13.34 -13.61
C LYS A 86 -4.91 12.39 -12.45
N SER A 87 -3.86 12.68 -11.70
CA SER A 87 -3.46 11.89 -10.52
C SER A 87 -4.64 11.75 -9.55
N THR A 88 -5.18 10.54 -9.48
CA THR A 88 -6.32 10.23 -8.62
C THR A 88 -5.81 9.53 -7.36
N ARG A 89 -6.13 10.03 -6.17
CA ARG A 89 -5.67 9.47 -4.89
C ARG A 89 -6.22 8.06 -4.61
N GLN A 90 -7.32 7.66 -5.26
CA GLN A 90 -8.10 6.46 -4.91
C GLN A 90 -8.43 5.58 -6.15
N PRO A 91 -7.40 5.04 -6.82
CA PRO A 91 -7.57 4.36 -8.11
C PRO A 91 -8.50 3.13 -8.05
N TYR A 92 -8.39 2.33 -6.98
CA TYR A 92 -9.18 1.11 -6.83
C TYR A 92 -10.69 1.36 -6.75
N MET A 93 -11.09 2.47 -6.12
CA MET A 93 -12.50 2.79 -5.95
C MET A 93 -13.12 3.34 -7.24
N GLU A 94 -12.34 4.04 -8.06
CA GLU A 94 -12.79 4.50 -9.38
C GLU A 94 -12.94 3.34 -10.36
N ILE A 95 -11.98 2.39 -10.37
CA ILE A 95 -12.13 1.15 -11.15
C ILE A 95 -13.42 0.42 -10.74
N ALA A 96 -13.66 0.30 -9.43
CA ALA A 96 -14.85 -0.33 -8.86
C ALA A 96 -16.15 0.37 -9.26
N GLN A 97 -16.16 1.71 -9.16
CA GLN A 97 -17.33 2.53 -9.46
C GLN A 97 -17.72 2.42 -10.93
N ARG A 98 -16.75 2.34 -11.83
CA ARG A 98 -16.99 2.25 -13.27
C ARG A 98 -17.36 0.83 -13.72
N SER A 99 -16.91 -0.20 -13.02
CA SER A 99 -17.22 -1.60 -13.35
C SER A 99 -18.52 -2.11 -12.72
N TYR A 100 -18.81 -1.75 -11.47
CA TYR A 100 -19.95 -2.28 -10.69
C TYR A 100 -20.88 -1.18 -10.14
N GLY A 101 -20.67 0.09 -10.51
CA GLY A 101 -21.45 1.21 -10.01
C GLY A 101 -21.14 1.56 -8.54
N GLU A 102 -22.03 2.32 -7.92
CA GLU A 102 -21.90 2.79 -6.54
C GLU A 102 -21.78 1.66 -5.50
N VAL A 103 -22.41 0.51 -5.76
CA VAL A 103 -22.34 -0.65 -4.85
C VAL A 103 -20.92 -1.23 -4.85
N GLY A 104 -20.31 -1.39 -6.03
CA GLY A 104 -18.95 -1.89 -6.14
C GLY A 104 -17.92 -1.00 -5.44
N ARG A 105 -18.08 0.32 -5.58
CA ARG A 105 -17.24 1.31 -4.89
C ARG A 105 -17.26 1.10 -3.37
N LYS A 106 -18.45 0.94 -2.77
CA LYS A 106 -18.60 0.74 -1.32
C LYS A 106 -17.99 -0.58 -0.86
N ILE A 107 -18.18 -1.66 -1.62
CA ILE A 107 -17.62 -2.98 -1.29
C ILE A 107 -16.08 -2.94 -1.30
N ILE A 108 -15.48 -2.36 -2.33
CA ILE A 108 -14.02 -2.27 -2.43
C ILE A 108 -13.44 -1.32 -1.37
N LEU A 109 -14.10 -0.19 -1.10
CA LEU A 109 -13.74 0.70 0.01
C LEU A 109 -13.71 -0.06 1.33
N PHE A 110 -14.77 -0.83 1.62
CA PHE A 110 -14.86 -1.62 2.86
C PHE A 110 -13.74 -2.67 2.95
N SER A 111 -13.47 -3.40 1.87
CA SER A 111 -12.40 -4.41 1.83
C SER A 111 -11.01 -3.80 2.07
N VAL A 112 -10.73 -2.66 1.43
CA VAL A 112 -9.45 -1.94 1.61
C VAL A 112 -9.31 -1.41 3.04
N LEU A 113 -10.39 -0.85 3.61
CA LEU A 113 -10.38 -0.36 5.00
C LEU A 113 -10.12 -1.49 6.01
N VAL A 114 -10.80 -2.63 5.85
CA VAL A 114 -10.59 -3.81 6.69
C VAL A 114 -9.15 -4.29 6.59
N THR A 115 -8.58 -4.34 5.38
CA THR A 115 -7.18 -4.72 5.17
C THR A 115 -6.23 -3.76 5.86
N LEU A 116 -6.46 -2.44 5.76
CA LEU A 116 -5.61 -1.42 6.35
C LEU A 116 -5.64 -1.44 7.89
N ILE A 117 -6.81 -1.68 8.48
CA ILE A 117 -6.96 -1.87 9.93
C ILE A 117 -6.24 -3.15 10.35
N GLY A 118 -6.43 -4.24 9.61
CA GLY A 118 -5.79 -5.52 9.88
C GLY A 118 -4.26 -5.44 9.86
N THR A 119 -3.68 -4.82 8.83
CA THR A 119 -2.21 -4.65 8.75
C THR A 119 -1.69 -3.78 9.88
N SER A 120 -2.39 -2.69 10.22
CA SER A 120 -2.01 -1.81 11.34
C SER A 120 -1.93 -2.57 12.66
N ILE A 121 -2.93 -3.41 12.96
CA ILE A 121 -2.96 -4.23 14.19
C ILE A 121 -1.77 -5.21 14.21
N VAL A 122 -1.51 -5.91 13.10
CA VAL A 122 -0.41 -6.88 13.01
C VAL A 122 0.94 -6.19 13.21
N TYR A 123 1.14 -5.00 12.64
CA TYR A 123 2.38 -4.24 12.83
C TYR A 123 2.58 -3.79 14.28
N ILE A 124 1.53 -3.34 14.97
CA ILE A 124 1.62 -2.97 16.39
C ILE A 124 2.03 -4.20 17.24
N ILE A 125 1.44 -5.37 16.97
CA ILE A 125 1.79 -6.62 17.66
C ILE A 125 3.25 -7.00 17.39
N LEU A 126 3.72 -6.88 16.15
CA LEU A 126 5.10 -7.21 15.79
C LEU A 126 6.12 -6.34 16.56
N ILE A 127 5.87 -5.04 16.66
CA ILE A 127 6.74 -4.12 17.42
C ILE A 127 6.71 -4.46 18.91
N ALA A 128 5.53 -4.77 19.46
CA ALA A 128 5.39 -5.18 20.86
C ALA A 128 6.16 -6.47 21.19
N GLN A 129 6.14 -7.46 20.29
CA GLN A 129 6.91 -8.69 20.42
C GLN A 129 8.43 -8.43 20.37
N PHE A 130 8.86 -7.57 19.44
CA PHE A 130 10.26 -7.21 19.32
C PHE A 130 10.78 -6.52 20.60
N LEU A 131 10.01 -5.58 21.16
CA LEU A 131 10.37 -4.90 22.42
C LEU A 131 10.37 -5.82 23.63
N ASN A 132 9.42 -6.75 23.72
CA ASN A 132 9.37 -7.74 24.79
C ASN A 132 10.58 -8.69 24.77
N ALA A 133 11.11 -9.01 23.58
CA ALA A 133 12.35 -9.78 23.46
C ALA A 133 13.61 -9.05 24.00
N PHE A 134 13.57 -7.72 24.12
CA PHE A 134 14.65 -6.94 24.76
C PHE A 134 14.39 -6.67 26.26
N PHE A 135 13.13 -6.64 26.69
CA PHE A 135 12.73 -6.35 28.06
C PHE A 135 11.76 -7.43 28.56
N GLU A 136 12.32 -8.51 29.10
CA GLU A 136 11.57 -9.72 29.51
C GLU A 136 10.65 -9.47 30.73
N ASP A 137 10.84 -8.38 31.47
CA ASP A 137 10.12 -8.10 32.72
C ASP A 137 8.67 -7.59 32.52
N PHE A 138 8.32 -7.12 31.32
CA PHE A 138 7.04 -6.44 31.06
C PHE A 138 6.13 -7.22 30.10
N SER A 139 4.82 -7.26 30.39
CA SER A 139 3.83 -7.96 29.55
C SER A 139 3.66 -7.35 28.16
N ILE A 140 3.48 -8.19 27.14
CA ILE A 140 3.22 -7.80 25.74
C ILE A 140 1.99 -6.87 25.63
N CYS A 141 0.96 -7.08 26.45
CA CYS A 141 -0.24 -6.25 26.48
C CYS A 141 0.09 -4.80 26.86
N PHE A 142 1.00 -4.60 27.82
CA PHE A 142 1.41 -3.27 28.26
C PHE A 142 2.12 -2.51 27.12
N PHE A 143 3.07 -3.16 26.44
CA PHE A 143 3.76 -2.56 25.28
C PHE A 143 2.78 -2.23 24.15
N THR A 144 1.82 -3.12 23.86
CA THR A 144 0.82 -2.92 22.82
C THR A 144 -0.03 -1.67 23.07
N THR A 145 -0.47 -1.47 24.31
CA THR A 145 -1.23 -0.27 24.71
C THR A 145 -0.40 1.00 24.63
N VAL A 146 0.84 0.99 25.13
CA VAL A 146 1.74 2.15 25.11
C VAL A 146 2.07 2.56 23.67
N ILE A 147 2.39 1.59 22.80
CA ILE A 147 2.72 1.83 21.39
C ILE A 147 1.50 2.39 20.65
N SER A 148 0.30 1.84 20.89
CA SER A 148 -0.94 2.34 20.29
C SER A 148 -1.20 3.79 20.71
N LEU A 149 -1.03 4.11 22.00
CA LEU A 149 -1.21 5.46 22.52
C LEU A 149 -0.19 6.45 21.92
N ALA A 150 1.05 6.01 21.67
CA ALA A 150 2.10 6.81 21.06
C ALA A 150 1.92 6.99 19.54
N LEU A 151 1.36 5.99 18.85
CA LEU A 151 1.08 6.04 17.41
C LEU A 151 -0.12 6.95 17.08
N ILE A 152 -1.10 7.07 17.97
CA ILE A 152 -2.26 7.97 17.79
C ILE A 152 -1.83 9.43 17.50
N PRO A 153 -0.99 10.10 18.32
CA PRO A 153 -0.53 11.45 18.00
C PRO A 153 0.43 11.47 16.81
N PHE A 154 1.17 10.38 16.55
CA PHE A 154 2.06 10.29 15.39
C PHE A 154 1.27 10.18 14.08
N THR A 155 0.10 9.55 14.08
CA THR A 155 -0.79 9.43 12.92
C THR A 155 -1.35 10.80 12.51
N TRP A 156 -1.35 11.76 13.43
CA TRP A 156 -1.72 13.16 13.17
C TRP A 156 -0.62 13.94 12.43
N LEU A 157 0.64 13.48 12.49
CA LEU A 157 1.66 13.94 11.56
C LEU A 157 1.44 13.24 10.22
N GLY A 158 1.06 14.01 9.19
CA GLY A 158 0.68 13.52 7.87
C GLY A 158 1.71 12.63 7.17
N THR A 159 1.30 12.06 6.03
CA THR A 159 2.02 11.08 5.22
C THR A 159 3.49 11.49 4.96
N PRO A 160 4.47 10.55 4.92
CA PRO A 160 5.87 10.81 4.49
C PRO A 160 6.03 11.65 3.21
N LYS A 161 5.04 11.57 2.31
CA LYS A 161 4.98 12.37 1.07
C LYS A 161 4.81 13.86 1.32
N ASP A 162 4.10 14.24 2.39
CA ASP A 162 3.91 15.64 2.79
C ASP A 162 5.21 16.21 3.39
N PHE A 163 6.07 15.39 4.00
CA PHE A 163 7.36 15.85 4.55
C PHE A 163 8.39 16.20 3.46
N TRP A 164 8.54 15.37 2.43
CA TRP A 164 9.46 15.67 1.32
C TRP A 164 8.95 16.82 0.44
N TYR A 165 7.63 16.93 0.26
CA TYR A 165 7.03 18.10 -0.39
C TYR A 165 7.25 19.36 0.45
N ASN A 166 7.01 19.32 1.77
CA ASN A 166 7.20 20.48 2.65
C ASN A 166 8.68 20.88 2.79
N ILE A 167 9.65 19.98 2.73
CA ILE A 167 11.09 20.34 2.72
C ILE A 167 11.48 21.06 1.42
N CYS A 168 10.91 20.66 0.28
CA CYS A 168 11.13 21.34 -1.00
C CYS A 168 10.28 22.62 -1.18
N TYR A 169 9.12 22.72 -0.53
CA TYR A 169 8.20 23.86 -0.62
C TYR A 169 8.41 24.91 0.48
N ASN A 170 9.20 24.63 1.52
CA ASN A 170 9.59 25.61 2.56
C ASN A 170 10.63 26.64 2.07
N SER A 171 10.53 27.01 0.80
CA SER A 171 11.01 28.28 0.25
C SER A 171 9.85 29.25 -0.01
N GLU A 172 8.60 28.79 -0.08
CA GLU A 172 7.46 29.63 -0.45
C GLU A 172 6.18 29.20 0.28
N GLY A 173 5.84 29.93 1.35
CA GLY A 173 4.44 30.06 1.74
C GLY A 173 3.96 29.12 2.85
N ALA A 174 3.95 29.68 4.06
CA ALA A 174 3.05 29.30 5.12
C ALA A 174 1.60 29.14 4.62
N ASN A 175 0.85 28.26 5.30
CA ASN A 175 -0.62 28.20 5.35
C ASN A 175 -1.30 27.17 4.42
N ALA A 176 -1.30 25.90 4.86
CA ALA A 176 -2.26 24.88 4.41
C ALA A 176 -2.89 24.15 5.61
N SER A 177 -3.41 24.94 6.55
CA SER A 177 -4.33 24.46 7.59
C SER A 177 -5.70 24.17 6.96
N LYS A 178 -5.91 22.96 6.43
CA LYS A 178 -7.20 22.24 6.29
C LYS A 178 -7.11 21.18 5.19
N MET A 179 -6.94 19.91 5.55
CA MET A 179 -7.48 18.81 4.76
C MET A 179 -7.62 17.55 5.63
N ILE A 180 -8.52 17.64 6.62
CA ILE A 180 -9.13 16.48 7.25
C ILE A 180 -10.63 16.70 7.08
N PHE A 181 -11.15 16.24 5.95
CA PHE A 181 -12.47 15.64 5.69
C PHE A 181 -12.59 15.38 4.19
#